data_AF-A0A1H2IE06-F1
#
_entry.id   AF-A0A1H2IE06-F1
#
_cell.length_a   1.000
_cell.length_b   1.000
_cell.length_c   1.000
_cell.angle_alpha   90.00
_cell.angle_beta   90.00
_cell.angle_gamma   90.00
#
_symmetry.space_group_name_H-M   'P 1'
#
loop_
_entity.id
_entity.type
_entity.pdbx_description
1 polymer ?
#
loop_
_entity_poly.entity_id
_entity_poly.type
_entity_poly.pdbx_seq_one_letter_code
_entity_poly.pdbx_strand_id
1 'polypeptide(L)'
;MNLTYDPKEMERVAAARESFSGRLLTNSQFDEGMTITGIIEQEIKKSGVFKEKLQDFSFAYARTEKFDQMKAETIVRDLFKARTGMTMNQMRERLKANEEALTPEQKSGAVIYARAVEPMVRDGNKISFHRAAAHQAQDMAANLDITELGAKRLMSEAFKLQQGRDFYEWGKDLDTQYYRPQIEAEEQRAQQPRQQSLSLSR
;
A
#
# COMPACT_ATOMS: atom_id res chain seq x y z
N MET A 1 -20.85 10.83 -3.20
CA MET A 1 -20.45 9.42 -3.04
C MET A 1 -20.49 9.11 -1.56
N ASN A 2 -21.41 8.26 -1.11
CA ASN A 2 -21.47 7.85 0.30
C ASN A 2 -20.45 6.73 0.51
N LEU A 3 -19.22 7.11 0.86
CA LEU A 3 -18.26 6.19 1.46
C LEU A 3 -18.79 5.85 2.86
N THR A 4 -19.38 4.66 3.02
CA THR A 4 -19.64 4.08 4.34
C THR A 4 -18.30 3.77 4.99
N TYR A 5 -17.77 4.76 5.71
CA TYR A 5 -16.59 4.62 6.55
C TYR A 5 -16.86 3.63 7.70
N ASP A 6 -15.83 2.90 8.12
CA ASP A 6 -15.83 2.19 9.41
C ASP A 6 -16.22 3.20 10.51
N PRO A 7 -17.11 2.86 11.48
CA PRO A 7 -17.46 3.75 12.58
C PRO A 7 -16.26 4.42 13.27
N LYS A 8 -15.13 3.72 13.41
CA LYS A 8 -13.89 4.29 13.98
C LYS A 8 -13.24 5.32 13.06
N GLU A 9 -13.39 5.14 11.75
CA GLU A 9 -12.91 6.08 10.76
C GLU A 9 -13.79 7.33 10.72
N MET A 10 -15.12 7.19 10.89
CA MET A 10 -16.02 8.34 11.06
C MET A 10 -15.68 9.19 12.28
N GLU A 11 -15.36 8.56 13.42
CA GLU A 11 -14.96 9.28 14.63
C GLU A 11 -13.64 10.06 14.43
N ARG A 12 -12.67 9.46 13.73
CA ARG A 12 -11.41 10.12 13.37
C ARG A 12 -11.60 11.27 12.38
N VAL A 13 -12.52 11.12 11.43
CA VAL A 13 -12.88 12.19 10.48
C VAL A 13 -13.54 13.35 11.22
N ALA A 14 -14.46 13.07 12.14
CA ALA A 14 -15.07 14.10 12.98
C ALA A 14 -14.03 14.83 13.85
N ALA A 15 -13.12 14.10 14.50
CA ALA A 15 -12.03 14.69 15.27
C ALA A 15 -11.10 15.58 14.41
N ALA A 16 -10.79 15.15 13.19
CA ALA A 16 -10.02 15.97 12.25
C ALA A 16 -10.79 17.21 11.78
N ARG A 17 -12.11 17.12 11.62
CA ARG A 17 -12.96 18.27 11.24
C ARG A 17 -12.97 19.34 12.31
N GLU A 18 -12.98 18.93 13.58
CA GLU A 18 -12.92 19.82 14.73
C GLU A 18 -11.49 20.31 15.08
N SER A 19 -10.47 19.88 14.31
CA SER A 19 -9.09 20.36 14.51
C SER A 19 -8.95 21.85 14.20
N PHE A 20 -7.84 22.45 14.64
CA PHE A 20 -7.56 23.86 14.38
C PHE A 20 -7.58 24.18 12.88
N SER A 21 -6.93 23.35 12.06
CA SER A 21 -6.96 23.54 10.61
C SER A 21 -8.31 23.11 10.04
N GLY A 22 -8.87 21.98 10.48
CA GLY A 22 -10.11 21.41 9.94
C GLY A 22 -11.30 22.38 9.96
N ARG A 23 -11.50 23.09 11.07
CA ARG A 23 -12.61 24.05 11.23
C ARG A 23 -12.51 25.29 10.35
N LEU A 24 -11.31 25.59 9.83
CA LEU A 24 -11.04 26.75 8.97
C LEU A 24 -11.22 26.44 7.48
N LEU A 25 -11.45 25.18 7.13
CA LEU A 25 -11.57 24.72 5.76
C LEU A 25 -13.04 24.59 5.35
N THR A 26 -13.32 24.90 4.08
CA THR A 26 -14.57 24.46 3.46
C THR A 26 -14.64 22.93 3.44
N ASN A 27 -15.84 22.37 3.22
CA ASN A 27 -15.99 20.91 3.16
C ASN A 27 -15.11 20.29 2.05
N SER A 28 -15.08 20.91 0.86
CA SER A 28 -14.25 20.43 -0.26
C SER A 28 -12.76 20.44 0.08
N GLN A 29 -12.27 21.54 0.68
CA GLN A 29 -10.88 21.66 1.11
C GLN A 29 -10.52 20.61 2.15
N PHE A 30 -11.42 20.38 3.10
CA PHE A 30 -11.23 19.38 4.13
C PHE A 30 -11.19 17.96 3.56
N ASP A 31 -12.12 17.60 2.69
CA ASP A 31 -12.18 16.27 2.08
C ASP A 31 -10.92 15.96 1.24
N GLU A 32 -10.43 16.95 0.48
CA GLU A 32 -9.18 16.83 -0.27
C GLU A 32 -7.97 16.68 0.68
N GLY A 33 -7.89 17.53 1.72
CA GLY A 33 -6.86 17.43 2.75
C GLY A 33 -6.84 16.06 3.43
N MET A 34 -8.01 15.52 3.78
CA MET A 34 -8.16 14.19 4.38
C MET A 34 -7.68 13.10 3.43
N THR A 35 -8.01 13.18 2.14
CA THR A 35 -7.52 12.26 1.11
C THR A 35 -5.99 12.27 1.04
N ILE A 36 -5.37 13.45 1.03
CA ILE A 36 -3.91 13.61 1.04
C ILE A 36 -3.30 12.94 2.28
N THR A 37 -3.90 13.12 3.47
CA THR A 37 -3.38 12.48 4.67
C THR A 37 -3.41 10.95 4.60
N GLY A 38 -4.40 10.36 3.92
CA GLY A 38 -4.49 8.91 3.68
C GLY A 38 -3.35 8.42 2.77
N ILE A 39 -3.07 9.14 1.69
CA ILE A 39 -1.96 8.85 0.78
C ILE A 39 -0.62 8.89 1.52
N ILE A 40 -0.43 9.89 2.38
CA ILE A 40 0.80 10.03 3.18
C ILE A 40 0.92 8.89 4.21
N GLU A 41 -0.16 8.55 4.90
CA GLU A 41 -0.16 7.44 5.86
C GLU A 41 0.23 6.14 5.17
N GLN A 42 -0.33 5.87 4.00
CA GLN A 42 0.00 4.69 3.21
C GLN A 42 1.48 4.68 2.81
N GLU A 43 2.06 5.81 2.42
CA GLU A 43 3.49 5.89 2.09
C GLU A 43 4.38 5.60 3.32
N ILE A 44 4.03 6.16 4.48
CA ILE A 44 4.77 5.89 5.73
C ILE A 44 4.69 4.39 6.07
N LYS A 45 3.51 3.77 5.98
CA LYS A 45 3.35 2.33 6.20
C LYS A 45 4.08 1.48 5.17
N LYS A 46 4.18 1.95 3.93
CA LYS A 46 4.86 1.21 2.86
C LYS A 46 6.38 1.25 2.99
N SER A 47 6.95 2.45 3.16
CA SER A 47 8.39 2.68 3.00
C SER A 47 9.05 3.38 4.19
N GLY A 48 8.27 3.91 5.15
CA GLY A 48 8.79 4.74 6.23
C GLY A 48 9.24 6.14 5.78
N VAL A 49 8.93 6.54 4.55
CA VAL A 49 9.24 7.85 3.98
C VAL A 49 7.94 8.65 3.77
N PHE A 50 8.01 9.97 3.76
CA PHE A 50 6.85 10.81 3.43
C PHE A 50 7.17 12.22 2.93
N LYS A 51 8.40 12.71 3.08
CA LYS A 51 8.73 14.12 2.83
C LYS A 51 8.44 14.56 1.38
N GLU A 52 8.87 13.77 0.40
CA GLU A 52 8.65 14.07 -1.02
C GLU A 52 7.15 14.09 -1.35
N LYS A 53 6.41 13.04 -0.96
CA LYS A 53 4.95 13.01 -1.16
C LYS A 53 4.24 14.16 -0.46
N LEU A 54 4.62 14.46 0.78
CA LEU A 54 4.05 15.61 1.49
C LEU A 54 4.29 16.90 0.73
N GLN A 55 5.51 17.12 0.23
CA GLN A 55 5.86 18.32 -0.54
C GLN A 55 5.04 18.40 -1.83
N ASP A 56 4.96 17.31 -2.60
CA ASP A 56 4.25 17.26 -3.89
C ASP A 56 2.75 17.49 -3.71
N PHE A 57 2.12 16.78 -2.77
CA PHE A 57 0.69 16.91 -2.53
C PHE A 57 0.34 18.25 -1.87
N SER A 58 1.18 18.78 -0.98
CA SER A 58 0.97 20.12 -0.41
C SER A 58 1.10 21.20 -1.46
N PHE A 59 2.03 21.06 -2.42
CA PHE A 59 2.15 21.98 -3.55
C PHE A 59 0.90 21.94 -4.45
N ALA A 60 0.44 20.74 -4.81
CA ALA A 60 -0.77 20.59 -5.61
C ALA A 60 -2.00 21.19 -4.91
N TYR A 61 -2.18 20.88 -3.63
CA TYR A 61 -3.28 21.38 -2.79
C TYR A 61 -3.24 22.90 -2.61
N ALA A 62 -2.06 23.48 -2.37
CA ALA A 62 -1.89 24.92 -2.29
C ALA A 62 -2.31 25.63 -3.59
N ARG A 63 -1.94 25.04 -4.74
CA ARG A 63 -2.25 25.62 -6.06
C ARG A 63 -3.73 25.58 -6.38
N THR A 64 -4.44 24.48 -6.08
CA THR A 64 -5.87 24.33 -6.37
C THR A 64 -6.72 25.20 -5.44
N GLU A 65 -6.39 25.22 -4.16
CA GLU A 65 -7.15 25.92 -3.12
C GLU A 65 -6.67 27.35 -2.83
N LYS A 66 -5.66 27.82 -3.58
CA LYS A 66 -5.07 29.17 -3.49
C LYS A 66 -4.52 29.50 -2.10
N PHE A 67 -3.91 28.51 -1.45
CA PHE A 67 -3.10 28.72 -0.25
C PHE A 67 -1.63 28.99 -0.61
N ASP A 68 -0.86 29.52 0.33
CA ASP A 68 0.59 29.36 0.26
C ASP A 68 0.99 27.91 0.60
N GLN A 69 2.11 27.45 0.04
CA GLN A 69 2.53 26.05 0.18
C GLN A 69 2.83 25.66 1.63
N MET A 70 3.39 26.58 2.41
CA MET A 70 3.72 26.32 3.82
C MET A 70 2.45 26.13 4.66
N LYS A 71 1.41 26.92 4.39
CA LYS A 71 0.09 26.76 4.98
C LYS A 71 -0.56 25.43 4.58
N ALA A 72 -0.49 25.04 3.30
CA ALA A 72 -1.02 23.76 2.85
C ALA A 72 -0.33 22.58 3.57
N GLU A 73 1.01 22.60 3.68
CA GLU A 73 1.75 21.57 4.42
C GLU A 73 1.35 21.54 5.90
N THR A 74 1.19 22.72 6.52
CA THR A 74 0.75 22.84 7.93
C THR A 74 -0.63 22.23 8.13
N ILE A 75 -1.58 22.52 7.24
CA ILE A 75 -2.93 21.95 7.26
C ILE A 75 -2.86 20.42 7.17
N VAL A 76 -2.12 19.88 6.19
CA VAL A 76 -2.02 18.43 5.99
C VAL A 76 -1.39 17.75 7.21
N ARG A 77 -0.37 18.34 7.82
CA ARG A 77 0.25 17.81 9.05
C ARG A 77 -0.70 17.81 10.26
N ASP A 78 -1.48 18.88 10.43
CA ASP A 78 -2.46 18.99 11.51
C ASP A 78 -3.59 17.97 11.34
N LEU A 79 -4.18 17.90 10.15
CA LEU A 79 -5.22 16.91 9.81
C LEU A 79 -4.71 15.48 9.99
N PHE A 80 -3.48 15.18 9.55
CA PHE A 80 -2.87 13.88 9.75
C PHE A 80 -2.78 13.53 11.24
N LYS A 81 -2.29 14.46 12.07
CA LYS A 81 -2.14 14.25 13.51
C LYS A 81 -3.50 14.05 14.18
N ALA A 82 -4.49 14.86 13.83
CA ALA A 82 -5.84 14.74 14.38
C ALA A 82 -6.49 13.40 13.99
N ARG A 83 -6.35 12.97 12.73
CA ARG A 83 -6.93 11.71 12.22
C ARG A 83 -6.25 10.46 12.79
N THR A 84 -4.92 10.48 12.92
CA THR A 84 -4.14 9.28 13.29
C THR A 84 -3.73 9.22 14.76
N GLY A 85 -3.86 10.34 15.49
CA GLY A 85 -3.39 10.49 16.86
C GLY A 85 -1.88 10.73 17.01
N MET A 86 -1.13 10.76 15.91
CA MET A 86 0.33 10.94 15.94
C MET A 86 0.83 11.76 14.76
N THR A 87 1.98 12.40 14.91
CA THR A 87 2.65 13.07 13.79
C THR A 87 3.23 12.05 12.80
N MET A 88 3.43 12.46 11.55
CA MET A 88 4.07 11.61 10.52
C MET A 88 5.44 11.08 10.97
N ASN A 89 6.24 11.90 11.64
CA ASN A 89 7.53 11.46 12.20
C ASN A 89 7.35 10.44 13.32
N GLN A 90 6.40 10.64 14.24
CA GLN A 90 6.12 9.66 15.30
C GLN A 90 5.68 8.31 14.71
N MET A 91 4.84 8.31 13.67
CA MET A 91 4.46 7.08 12.99
C MET A 91 5.66 6.37 12.37
N ARG A 92 6.51 7.11 11.64
CA ARG A 92 7.74 6.58 11.04
C ARG A 92 8.66 5.96 12.09
N GLU A 93 8.95 6.68 13.17
CA GLU A 93 9.84 6.18 14.23
C GLU A 93 9.22 4.99 14.97
N ARG A 94 7.90 4.96 15.18
CA ARG A 94 7.21 3.80 15.77
C ARG A 94 7.40 2.55 14.91
N LEU A 95 7.12 2.63 13.60
CA LEU A 95 7.26 1.48 12.69
C LEU A 95 8.70 0.96 12.66
N LYS A 96 9.67 1.88 12.67
CA LYS A 96 11.10 1.54 12.73
C LYS A 96 11.47 0.86 14.05
N ALA A 97 11.03 1.41 15.19
CA ALA A 97 11.30 0.86 16.50
C ALA A 97 10.68 -0.54 16.68
N ASN A 98 9.45 -0.73 16.18
CA ASN A 98 8.79 -2.04 16.19
C ASN A 98 9.59 -3.08 15.39
N GLU A 99 10.11 -2.69 14.23
CA GLU A 99 10.93 -3.57 13.39
C GLU A 99 12.25 -3.96 14.07
N GLU A 100 12.91 -3.00 14.73
CA GLU A 100 14.14 -3.24 15.50
C GLU A 100 13.89 -4.13 16.73
N ALA A 101 12.71 -4.00 17.34
CA ALA A 101 12.29 -4.77 18.52
C ALA A 101 11.75 -6.18 18.22
N LEU A 102 11.69 -6.59 16.94
CA LEU A 102 11.19 -7.92 16.58
C LEU A 102 12.07 -9.04 17.16
N THR A 103 11.41 -10.00 17.81
CA THR A 103 12.02 -11.21 18.34
C THR A 103 12.50 -12.15 17.22
N PRO A 104 13.49 -13.03 17.48
CA PRO A 104 13.90 -14.07 16.53
C PRO A 104 12.73 -14.95 16.05
N GLU A 105 11.77 -15.24 16.92
CA GLU A 105 10.58 -16.03 16.61
C GLU A 105 9.67 -15.29 15.62
N GLN A 106 9.44 -13.99 15.82
CA GLN A 106 8.65 -13.18 14.88
C GLN A 106 9.34 -13.05 13.51
N LYS A 107 10.67 -12.90 13.50
CA LYS A 107 11.46 -12.83 12.26
C LYS A 107 11.42 -14.16 11.50
N SER A 108 11.59 -15.28 12.20
CA SER A 108 11.51 -16.61 11.56
C SER A 108 10.09 -16.95 11.08
N GLY A 109 9.05 -16.44 11.76
CA GLY A 109 7.66 -16.53 11.32
C GLY A 109 7.37 -15.88 9.96
N ALA A 110 8.23 -14.99 9.46
CA ALA A 110 8.10 -14.37 8.14
C ALA A 110 8.06 -15.39 6.99
N VAL A 111 8.64 -16.59 7.19
CA VAL A 111 8.65 -17.64 6.17
C VAL A 111 7.25 -18.20 5.89
N ILE A 112 6.33 -18.11 6.84
CA ILE A 112 4.93 -18.52 6.65
C ILE A 112 4.29 -17.64 5.57
N TYR A 113 4.47 -16.32 5.66
CA TYR A 113 3.99 -15.35 4.65
C TYR A 113 4.68 -15.55 3.30
N ALA A 114 5.99 -15.81 3.30
CA ALA A 114 6.73 -16.09 2.08
C ALA A 114 6.20 -17.34 1.35
N ARG A 115 5.90 -18.42 2.09
CA ARG A 115 5.33 -19.66 1.53
C ARG A 115 3.89 -19.50 1.07
N ALA A 116 3.11 -18.64 1.72
CA ALA A 116 1.74 -18.34 1.32
C ALA A 116 1.64 -17.64 -0.05
N VAL A 117 2.75 -17.18 -0.63
CA VAL A 117 2.78 -16.63 -1.99
C VAL A 117 2.50 -17.69 -3.06
N GLU A 118 3.07 -18.89 -2.93
CA GLU A 118 2.91 -19.96 -3.94
C GLU A 118 1.43 -20.28 -4.23
N PRO A 119 0.58 -20.58 -3.23
CA PRO A 119 -0.81 -20.90 -3.50
C PRO A 119 -1.56 -19.71 -4.11
N MET A 120 -1.15 -18.45 -3.94
CA MET A 120 -1.80 -17.31 -4.60
C MET A 120 -1.43 -17.19 -6.09
N VAL A 121 -0.22 -17.63 -6.46
CA VAL A 121 0.25 -17.64 -7.85
C VAL A 121 -0.27 -18.87 -8.59
N ARG A 122 -0.27 -20.02 -7.90
CA ARG A 122 -0.68 -21.31 -8.46
C ARG A 122 -2.21 -21.49 -8.45
N ASP A 123 -2.85 -21.16 -7.33
CA ASP A 123 -4.25 -21.45 -7.03
C ASP A 123 -5.06 -20.12 -6.89
N GLY A 124 -6.36 -20.12 -7.21
CA GLY A 124 -7.23 -18.92 -7.08
C GLY A 124 -7.41 -18.06 -8.34
N ASN A 125 -7.43 -16.72 -8.20
CA ASN A 125 -7.45 -15.75 -9.32
C ASN A 125 -6.07 -15.61 -10.01
N LYS A 126 -5.07 -16.38 -9.55
CA LYS A 126 -3.76 -16.59 -10.16
C LYS A 126 -3.09 -15.28 -10.56
N ILE A 127 -2.67 -14.56 -9.53
CA ILE A 127 -1.99 -13.27 -9.66
C ILE A 127 -0.48 -13.49 -9.83
N SER A 128 0.21 -12.52 -10.42
CA SER A 128 1.68 -12.58 -10.51
C SER A 128 2.33 -12.62 -9.12
N PHE A 129 3.52 -13.20 -9.06
CA PHE A 129 4.34 -13.29 -7.86
C PHE A 129 4.49 -11.93 -7.18
N HIS A 130 4.77 -10.86 -7.95
CA HIS A 130 4.93 -9.52 -7.37
C HIS A 130 3.67 -9.03 -6.64
N ARG A 131 2.47 -9.35 -7.15
CA ARG A 131 1.20 -8.99 -6.50
C ARG A 131 0.95 -9.85 -5.25
N ALA A 132 1.19 -11.15 -5.35
CA ALA A 132 1.06 -12.06 -4.20
C ALA A 132 2.04 -11.71 -3.07
N ALA A 133 3.31 -11.47 -3.40
CA ALA A 133 4.32 -11.05 -2.44
C ALA A 133 4.01 -9.68 -1.81
N ALA A 134 3.45 -8.74 -2.57
CA ALA A 134 3.01 -7.46 -2.02
C ALA A 134 1.84 -7.63 -1.04
N HIS A 135 0.86 -8.47 -1.37
CA HIS A 135 -0.26 -8.78 -0.47
C HIS A 135 0.22 -9.40 0.84
N GLN A 136 1.04 -10.46 0.75
CA GLN A 136 1.56 -11.14 1.94
C GLN A 136 2.44 -10.21 2.80
N ALA A 137 3.24 -9.34 2.18
CA ALA A 137 4.01 -8.34 2.91
C ALA A 137 3.13 -7.30 3.61
N GLN A 138 2.02 -6.88 2.98
CA GLN A 138 1.07 -5.97 3.59
C GLN A 138 0.38 -6.59 4.82
N ASP A 139 -0.05 -7.85 4.71
CA ASP A 139 -0.66 -8.58 5.82
C ASP A 139 0.32 -8.73 6.99
N MET A 140 1.56 -9.14 6.69
CA MET A 140 2.61 -9.26 7.70
C MET A 140 2.95 -7.92 8.35
N ALA A 141 3.08 -6.85 7.56
CA ALA A 141 3.37 -5.51 8.05
C ALA A 141 2.27 -5.01 8.98
N ALA A 142 1.01 -5.27 8.67
CA ALA A 142 -0.12 -4.93 9.54
C ALA A 142 -0.10 -5.72 10.85
N ASN A 143 0.21 -7.02 10.80
CA ASN A 143 0.25 -7.89 11.97
C ASN A 143 1.41 -7.58 12.93
N LEU A 144 2.55 -7.13 12.38
CA LEU A 144 3.75 -6.80 13.17
C LEU A 144 3.89 -5.29 13.45
N ASP A 145 2.99 -4.46 12.91
CA ASP A 145 3.06 -2.99 12.94
C ASP A 145 4.44 -2.46 12.50
N ILE A 146 4.91 -2.94 11.35
CA ILE A 146 6.17 -2.53 10.69
C ILE A 146 5.89 -2.00 9.28
N THR A 147 6.93 -1.58 8.55
CA THR A 147 6.76 -1.17 7.15
C THR A 147 6.58 -2.36 6.21
N GLU A 148 5.86 -2.18 5.10
CA GLU A 148 5.77 -3.20 4.04
C GLU A 148 7.14 -3.56 3.46
N LEU A 149 8.04 -2.58 3.34
CA LEU A 149 9.42 -2.81 2.90
C LEU A 149 10.19 -3.69 3.89
N GLY A 150 10.03 -3.43 5.19
CA GLY A 150 10.60 -4.26 6.26
C GLY A 150 10.06 -5.69 6.21
N ALA A 151 8.74 -5.85 6.05
CA ALA A 151 8.11 -7.16 5.89
C ALA A 151 8.65 -7.93 4.67
N LYS A 152 8.79 -7.28 3.51
CA LYS A 152 9.39 -7.91 2.31
C LYS A 152 10.81 -8.40 2.56
N ARG A 153 11.63 -7.60 3.23
CA ARG A 153 13.00 -7.99 3.60
C ARG A 153 12.99 -9.23 4.49
N LEU A 154 12.18 -9.23 5.55
CA LEU A 154 12.07 -10.36 6.47
C LEU A 154 11.58 -11.63 5.76
N MET A 155 10.58 -11.52 4.88
CA MET A 155 10.11 -12.63 4.06
C MET A 155 11.23 -13.21 3.20
N SER A 156 11.99 -12.36 2.50
CA SER A 156 13.12 -12.80 1.68
C SER A 156 14.24 -13.46 2.49
N GLU A 157 14.61 -12.87 3.63
CA GLU A 157 15.65 -13.40 4.51
C GLU A 157 15.26 -14.75 5.11
N ALA A 158 14.04 -14.85 5.66
CA ALA A 158 13.54 -16.09 6.26
C ALA A 158 13.36 -17.20 5.22
N PHE A 159 12.88 -16.86 4.02
CA PHE A 159 12.78 -17.83 2.92
C PHE A 159 14.15 -18.35 2.50
N LYS A 160 15.14 -17.46 2.34
CA LYS A 160 16.51 -17.85 1.98
C LYS A 160 17.15 -18.72 3.06
N LEU A 161 16.95 -18.40 4.33
CA LEU A 161 17.48 -19.17 5.44
C LEU A 161 16.90 -20.59 5.47
N GLN A 162 15.59 -20.74 5.20
CA GLN A 162 14.93 -22.05 5.29
C GLN A 162 15.06 -22.90 4.02
N GLN A 163 15.01 -22.27 2.84
CA GLN A 163 14.97 -22.97 1.55
C GLN A 163 16.31 -22.96 0.80
N GLY A 164 17.30 -22.21 1.30
CA GLY A 164 18.60 -22.07 0.65
C GLY A 164 18.55 -21.34 -0.71
N ARG A 165 17.43 -20.68 -1.03
CA ARG A 165 17.16 -20.09 -2.35
C ARG A 165 16.68 -18.64 -2.22
N ASP A 166 17.02 -17.80 -3.20
CA ASP A 166 16.50 -16.44 -3.27
C ASP A 166 14.98 -16.42 -3.52
N PHE A 167 14.27 -15.59 -2.75
CA PHE A 167 12.81 -15.50 -2.80
C PHE A 167 12.29 -14.95 -4.12
N TYR A 168 12.97 -13.97 -4.71
CA TYR A 168 12.55 -13.35 -5.98
C TYR A 168 12.90 -14.22 -7.18
N GLU A 169 14.02 -14.96 -7.13
CA GLU A 169 14.32 -15.98 -8.14
C GLU A 169 13.29 -17.11 -8.13
N TRP A 170 12.94 -17.63 -6.95
CA TRP A 170 11.86 -18.60 -6.81
C TRP A 170 10.52 -18.05 -7.33
N GLY A 171 10.23 -16.78 -7.05
CA GLY A 171 9.04 -16.10 -7.57
C GLY A 171 8.98 -16.02 -9.10
N LYS A 172 10.11 -15.77 -9.76
CA LYS A 172 10.19 -15.76 -11.24
C LYS A 172 9.89 -17.14 -11.83
N ASP A 173 10.36 -18.20 -11.18
CA ASP A 173 10.05 -19.57 -11.59
C ASP A 173 8.56 -19.87 -11.45
N LEU A 174 7.94 -19.47 -10.33
CA LEU A 174 6.50 -19.60 -10.12
C LEU A 174 5.70 -18.88 -11.21
N ASP A 175 6.07 -17.64 -11.54
CA ASP A 175 5.40 -16.89 -12.60
C ASP A 175 5.57 -17.57 -13.96
N THR A 176 6.75 -18.11 -14.25
CA THR A 176 7.02 -18.81 -15.52
C THR A 176 6.23 -20.10 -15.62
N GLN A 177 6.14 -20.85 -14.53
CA GLN A 177 5.48 -22.14 -14.49
C GLN A 177 3.95 -22.02 -14.46
N TYR A 178 3.41 -21.03 -13.73
CA TYR A 178 1.99 -20.93 -13.47
C TYR A 178 1.34 -19.70 -14.10
N TYR A 179 1.86 -18.49 -13.88
CA TYR A 179 1.18 -17.25 -14.28
C TYR A 179 1.24 -16.97 -15.79
N ARG A 180 2.44 -16.99 -16.41
CA ARG A 180 2.64 -16.64 -17.83
C ARG A 180 1.81 -17.48 -18.81
N PRO A 181 1.75 -18.82 -18.69
CA PRO A 181 0.97 -19.64 -19.62
C PRO A 181 -0.50 -19.26 -19.68
N GLN A 182 -1.03 -18.68 -18.61
CA GLN A 182 -2.44 -18.29 -18.53
C GLN A 182 -2.71 -16.96 -19.20
N ILE A 183 -1.85 -15.97 -18.97
CA ILE A 183 -1.94 -14.68 -19.65
C ILE A 183 -1.83 -14.89 -21.17
N GLU A 184 -0.89 -15.73 -21.61
CA GLU A 184 -0.76 -16.07 -23.03
C GLU A 184 -2.01 -16.76 -23.58
N ALA A 185 -2.61 -17.69 -22.82
CA ALA A 185 -3.87 -18.34 -23.22
C ALA A 185 -5.05 -17.35 -23.27
N GLU A 186 -5.11 -16.39 -22.35
CA GLU A 186 -6.14 -15.37 -22.29
C GLU A 186 -6.01 -14.38 -23.45
N GLU A 187 -4.79 -13.93 -23.76
CA GLU A 187 -4.48 -13.10 -24.93
C GLU A 187 -4.84 -13.80 -26.25
N GLN A 188 -4.50 -15.09 -26.39
CA GLN A 188 -4.88 -15.87 -27.57
C GLN A 188 -6.40 -15.98 -27.73
N ARG A 189 -7.14 -16.22 -26.63
CA ARG A 189 -8.61 -16.23 -26.63
C ARG A 189 -9.21 -14.87 -26.96
N ALA A 190 -8.59 -13.78 -26.52
CA ALA A 190 -9.04 -12.42 -26.81
C ALA A 190 -8.78 -11.99 -28.27
N GLN A 191 -7.84 -12.63 -28.98
CA GLN A 191 -7.53 -12.34 -30.38
C GLN A 191 -8.40 -13.12 -31.39
N GLN A 192 -8.95 -14.27 -31.00
CA GLN A 192 -9.81 -15.10 -31.85
C GLN A 192 -11.16 -14.46 -32.30
N PRO A 193 -11.83 -13.56 -31.54
CA PRO A 193 -13.11 -12.97 -31.96
C PRO A 193 -12.98 -11.90 -33.06
N ARG A 194 -11.77 -11.41 -33.38
CA ARG A 194 -11.59 -10.35 -34.40
C ARG A 194 -11.41 -10.88 -35.84
N GLN A 195 -11.18 -12.18 -36.03
CA GLN A 195 -10.95 -12.73 -37.38
C GLN A 195 -12.22 -13.24 -38.06
N GLN A 196 -13.28 -13.57 -37.32
CA GLN A 196 -14.54 -14.07 -37.91
C GLN A 196 -15.47 -12.94 -38.44
N SER A 197 -15.31 -11.69 -37.98
CA SER A 197 -16.10 -10.56 -38.49
C SER A 197 -15.56 -9.93 -39.77
N LEU A 198 -14.36 -10.32 -40.23
CA LEU A 198 -13.76 -9.83 -41.48
C LEU A 198 -13.89 -10.82 -42.65
N SER A 199 -14.30 -12.07 -42.40
CA SER A 199 -14.46 -13.10 -43.44
C SER A 199 -15.89 -13.26 -43.97
N LEU A 200 -16.88 -12.57 -43.38
CA LEU A 200 -18.29 -12.60 -43.80
C LEU A 200 -18.72 -11.41 -44.68
N SER A 201 -17.77 -10.57 -45.10
CA SER A 201 -18.00 -9.42 -45.97
C SER A 201 -17.32 -9.61 -47.34
N ARG A 202 -17.71 -10.64 -48.09
CA ARG A 202 -17.43 -10.76 -49.54
C ARG A 202 -18.64 -11.30 -50.27
#